data_AF-A0AAW7XBZ6-F1
#
_entry.id   AF-A0AAW7XBZ6-F1
#
_cell.length_a   1.000
_cell.length_b   1.000
_cell.length_c   1.000
_cell.angle_alpha   90.00
_cell.angle_beta   90.00
_cell.angle_gamma   90.00
#
_symmetry.space_group_name_H-M   'P 1'
#
loop_
_entity.id
_entity.type
_entity.pdbx_description
1 polymer ?
#
loop_
_entity_poly.entity_id
_entity_poly.type
_entity_poly.pdbx_seq_one_letter_code
_entity_poly.pdbx_strand_id
1 'polypeptide(L)'
;TASEDDAAYSLDLLTNASDADSSDTLNVNNLTLVSGDASGITVSGNSLSIDPNAYNALATGESEVITYSYDVEDGNGGSVAQTAT
;
A
#
# COMPACT_ATOMS: atom_id res chain seq x y z
N THR A 1 -0.47 -4.62 -10.65
CA THR A 1 -0.02 -3.73 -11.75
C THR A 1 -1.23 -3.04 -12.34
N ALA A 2 -1.06 -1.78 -12.74
CA ALA A 2 -2.08 -0.97 -13.42
C ALA A 2 -1.40 -0.26 -14.62
N SER A 3 -2.20 0.14 -15.61
CA SER A 3 -1.78 1.07 -16.66
C SER A 3 -1.79 2.50 -16.12
N GLU A 4 -0.93 3.37 -16.65
CA GLU A 4 -0.92 4.81 -16.34
C GLU A 4 -2.25 5.51 -16.69
N ASP A 5 -2.96 4.98 -17.69
CA ASP A 5 -4.29 5.45 -18.10
C ASP A 5 -5.46 4.89 -17.26
N ASP A 6 -5.19 3.98 -16.31
CA ASP A 6 -6.26 3.39 -15.50
C ASP A 6 -6.84 4.41 -14.52
N ALA A 7 -8.11 4.19 -14.14
CA ALA A 7 -8.73 4.97 -13.08
C ALA A 7 -8.01 4.73 -11.74
N ALA A 8 -8.03 5.76 -10.88
CA ALA A 8 -7.52 5.64 -9.53
C ALA A 8 -8.21 4.50 -8.76
N TYR A 9 -7.45 3.80 -7.93
CA TYR A 9 -7.93 2.66 -7.15
C TYR A 9 -7.35 2.66 -5.74
N SER A 10 -7.94 1.84 -4.87
CA SER A 10 -7.49 1.67 -3.48
C SER A 10 -6.85 0.30 -3.31
N LEU A 11 -5.72 0.25 -2.63
CA LEU A 11 -5.05 -0.96 -2.15
C LEU A 11 -5.20 -1.04 -0.63
N ASP A 12 -5.91 -2.05 -0.14
CA ASP A 12 -6.03 -2.34 1.29
C ASP A 12 -4.79 -3.13 1.75
N LEU A 13 -4.00 -2.54 2.66
CA LEU A 13 -2.76 -3.13 3.17
C LEU A 13 -3.01 -4.23 4.22
N LEU A 14 -4.25 -4.39 4.68
CA LEU A 14 -4.65 -5.51 5.54
C LEU A 14 -5.18 -6.69 4.71
N THR A 15 -5.11 -6.62 3.38
CA THR A 15 -5.47 -7.76 2.53
C THR A 15 -4.64 -8.98 2.90
N ASN A 16 -5.30 -10.09 3.22
CA ASN A 16 -4.72 -11.35 3.71
C ASN A 16 -4.14 -11.30 5.14
N ALA A 17 -4.31 -10.22 5.88
CA ALA A 17 -4.06 -10.20 7.31
C ALA A 17 -5.30 -10.71 8.05
N SER A 18 -5.08 -11.48 9.12
CA SER A 18 -6.14 -11.99 9.98
C SER A 18 -5.60 -12.22 11.39
N ASP A 19 -6.39 -11.90 12.39
CA ASP A 19 -6.15 -12.35 13.76
C ASP A 19 -6.97 -13.60 14.07
N ALA A 20 -6.46 -14.47 14.96
CA ALA A 20 -7.18 -15.62 15.45
C ALA A 20 -8.32 -15.21 16.40
N ASP A 21 -8.16 -14.10 17.12
CA ASP A 21 -9.22 -13.44 17.87
C ASP A 21 -9.93 -12.40 16.98
N SER A 22 -11.10 -12.77 16.47
CA SER A 22 -11.89 -11.89 15.60
C SER A 22 -12.45 -10.65 16.29
N SER A 23 -12.31 -10.51 17.62
CA SER A 23 -12.72 -9.30 18.33
C SER A 23 -11.67 -8.19 18.28
N ASP A 24 -10.44 -8.52 17.91
CA ASP A 24 -9.36 -7.56 17.72
C ASP A 24 -9.46 -6.85 16.37
N THR A 25 -9.02 -5.60 16.34
CA THR A 25 -8.96 -4.79 15.12
C THR A 25 -7.53 -4.65 14.66
N LEU A 26 -7.24 -5.18 13.46
CA LEU A 26 -5.94 -5.00 12.83
C LEU A 26 -5.75 -3.58 12.32
N ASN A 27 -4.53 -3.06 12.45
CA ASN A 27 -4.17 -1.73 11.97
C ASN A 27 -2.81 -1.76 11.27
N VAL A 28 -2.63 -0.84 10.31
CA VAL A 28 -1.35 -0.58 9.67
C VAL A 28 -0.61 0.48 10.48
N ASN A 29 0.66 0.22 10.79
CA ASN A 29 1.54 1.18 11.44
C ASN A 29 2.90 1.23 10.75
N ASN A 30 3.72 2.23 11.10
CA ASN A 30 5.09 2.40 10.57
C ASN A 30 5.21 2.37 9.03
N LEU A 31 4.15 2.79 8.33
CA LEU A 31 4.11 2.83 6.88
C LEU A 31 5.14 3.82 6.34
N THR A 32 6.08 3.29 5.55
CA THR A 32 7.26 4.02 5.07
C THR A 32 7.51 3.68 3.60
N LEU A 33 7.75 4.71 2.80
CA LEU A 33 8.18 4.53 1.40
C LEU A 33 9.63 4.01 1.41
N VAL A 34 9.85 2.85 0.79
CA VAL A 34 11.17 2.22 0.67
C VAL A 34 11.84 2.65 -0.63
N SER A 35 11.10 2.63 -1.75
CA SER A 35 11.61 2.98 -3.07
C SER A 35 10.49 3.35 -4.05
N GLY A 36 10.89 3.97 -5.16
CA GLY A 36 10.00 4.41 -6.22
C GLY A 36 9.51 5.85 -6.06
N ASP A 37 8.72 6.31 -7.01
CA ASP A 37 8.06 7.60 -7.00
C ASP A 37 6.64 7.48 -6.43
N ALA A 38 6.40 8.11 -5.28
CA ALA A 38 5.09 8.08 -4.62
C ALA A 38 4.17 9.24 -5.04
N SER A 39 4.47 9.98 -6.10
CA SER A 39 3.71 11.16 -6.54
C SER A 39 2.22 10.86 -6.80
N GLY A 40 1.88 9.64 -7.20
CA GLY A 40 0.50 9.16 -7.39
C GLY A 40 -0.11 8.46 -6.17
N ILE A 41 0.54 8.49 -5.00
CA ILE A 41 0.11 7.73 -3.81
C ILE A 41 -0.40 8.68 -2.72
N THR A 42 -1.60 8.41 -2.23
CA THR A 42 -2.16 9.05 -1.03
C THR A 42 -2.46 8.01 0.03
N VAL A 43 -1.90 8.18 1.24
CA VAL A 43 -2.19 7.31 2.38
C VAL A 43 -3.55 7.64 2.97
N SER A 44 -4.39 6.63 3.17
CA SER A 44 -5.72 6.76 3.75
C SER A 44 -5.97 5.66 4.78
N GLY A 45 -5.53 5.89 6.02
CA GLY A 45 -5.62 4.90 7.10
C GLY A 45 -4.83 3.63 6.76
N ASN A 46 -5.51 2.50 6.71
CA ASN A 46 -4.94 1.18 6.40
C ASN A 46 -4.81 0.90 4.89
N SER A 47 -5.06 1.90 4.04
CA SER A 47 -5.07 1.74 2.58
C SER A 47 -4.23 2.80 1.89
N LEU A 48 -3.80 2.48 0.66
CA LEU A 48 -3.21 3.41 -0.28
C LEU A 48 -4.21 3.72 -1.39
N SER A 49 -4.48 5.00 -1.63
CA SER A 49 -5.11 5.45 -2.87
C SER A 49 -4.02 5.68 -3.92
N ILE A 50 -4.20 5.09 -5.09
CA ILE A 50 -3.22 5.06 -6.17
C ILE A 50 -3.88 5.70 -7.38
N ASP A 51 -3.30 6.81 -7.88
CA ASP A 51 -3.67 7.45 -9.15
C ASP A 51 -2.59 7.18 -10.19
N PRO A 52 -2.81 6.22 -11.10
CA PRO A 52 -1.83 5.89 -12.14
C PRO A 52 -1.52 7.06 -13.08
N ASN A 53 -2.43 8.02 -13.24
CA ASN A 53 -2.23 9.16 -14.15
C ASN A 53 -1.05 10.06 -13.74
N ALA A 54 -0.61 9.97 -12.49
CA ALA A 54 0.60 10.65 -12.01
C ALA A 54 1.85 10.20 -12.77
N TYR A 55 1.82 9.03 -13.42
CA TYR A 55 2.95 8.43 -14.12
C TYR A 55 2.84 8.48 -15.65
N ASN A 56 1.89 9.23 -16.22
CA ASN A 56 1.68 9.39 -17.68
C ASN A 56 2.90 9.91 -18.48
N ALA A 57 4.00 10.23 -17.80
CA ALA A 57 5.27 10.61 -18.41
C ALA A 57 6.16 9.40 -18.74
N LEU A 58 5.81 8.18 -18.31
CA LEU A 58 6.57 6.97 -18.64
C LEU A 58 6.52 6.71 -20.15
N ALA A 59 7.65 6.29 -20.72
CA ALA A 59 7.67 5.90 -22.12
C ALA A 59 7.09 4.49 -22.32
N THR A 60 6.70 4.16 -23.55
CA THR A 60 6.22 2.82 -23.88
C THR A 60 7.25 1.75 -23.49
N GLY A 61 6.83 0.83 -22.62
CA GLY A 61 7.67 -0.27 -22.11
C GLY A 61 8.42 0.07 -20.82
N GLU A 62 8.32 1.29 -20.31
CA GLU A 62 8.78 1.64 -18.97
C GLU A 62 7.74 1.27 -17.91
N SER A 63 8.17 1.21 -16.65
CA SER A 63 7.31 0.93 -15.52
C SER A 63 7.90 1.56 -14.26
N GLU A 64 7.01 2.06 -13.41
CA GLU A 64 7.35 2.53 -12.07
C GLU A 64 7.01 1.43 -11.05
N VAL A 65 7.91 1.20 -10.09
CA VAL A 65 7.74 0.18 -9.04
C VAL A 65 7.92 0.84 -7.69
N ILE A 66 6.81 0.98 -6.97
CA ILE A 66 6.75 1.68 -5.69
C ILE A 66 6.68 0.63 -4.60
N THR A 67 7.59 0.70 -3.63
CA THR A 67 7.63 -0.26 -2.53
C THR A 67 7.43 0.45 -1.20
N TYR A 68 6.48 -0.03 -0.41
CA TYR A 68 6.26 0.40 0.97
C TYR A 68 6.59 -0.73 1.94
N SER A 69 7.16 -0.39 3.09
CA SER A 69 7.22 -1.24 4.28
C SER A 69 6.26 -0.73 5.34
N TYR A 70 5.63 -1.65 6.07
CA TYR A 70 4.71 -1.33 7.16
C TYR A 70 4.61 -2.49 8.13
N ASP A 71 4.03 -2.25 9.30
CA ASP A 71 3.70 -3.28 10.28
C ASP A 71 2.18 -3.46 10.32
N VAL A 72 1.72 -4.71 10.45
CA VAL A 72 0.34 -5.03 10.82
C VAL A 72 0.31 -5.34 12.31
N GLU A 73 -0.48 -4.59 13.06
CA GLU A 73 -0.58 -4.69 14.52
C GLU A 73 -1.98 -5.16 14.96
N ASP A 74 -2.06 -5.97 16.01
CA ASP A 74 -3.31 -6.50 16.59
C ASP A 74 -3.95 -5.60 17.67
N GLY A 75 -3.26 -4.51 18.06
CA GLY A 75 -3.69 -3.63 19.16
C GLY A 75 -3.42 -4.19 20.57
N ASN A 76 -2.89 -5.40 20.67
CA ASN A 76 -2.54 -6.11 21.91
C ASN A 76 -1.04 -6.42 22.03
N GLY A 77 -0.23 -5.84 21.14
CA GLY A 77 1.24 -5.90 21.17
C GLY A 77 1.85 -6.91 20.20
N GLY A 78 1.04 -7.67 19.46
CA GLY A 78 1.48 -8.43 18.30
C GLY A 78 1.70 -7.52 17.10
N SER A 79 2.79 -7.76 16.38
CA SER A 79 3.16 -6.99 15.19
C SER A 79 3.91 -7.87 14.20
N VAL A 80 3.60 -7.71 12.91
CA VAL A 80 4.25 -8.41 11.80
C VAL A 80 4.62 -7.42 10.71
N ALA A 81 5.91 -7.39 10.34
CA ALA A 81 6.40 -6.57 9.24
C ALA A 81 5.93 -7.10 7.87
N GLN A 82 5.56 -6.19 6.98
CA GLN A 82 5.02 -6.46 5.65
C GLN A 82 5.60 -5.49 4.61
N THR A 83 5.44 -5.87 3.34
CA THR A 83 5.76 -5.04 2.19
C THR A 83 4.63 -5.05 1.18
N ALA A 84 4.41 -3.92 0.50
CA ALA A 84 3.47 -3.79 -0.62
C ALA A 84 4.18 -3.23 -1.86
N THR A 85 3.76 -3.69 -3.05
CA THR A 85 4.29 -3.30 -4.36
C THR A 85 3.19 -3.32 -5.42
#